data_AF-A0A7K0SE38-F1
#
_entry.id   AF-A0A7K0SE38-F1
#
_cell.length_a   1.000
_cell.length_b   1.000
_cell.length_c   1.000
_cell.angle_alpha   90.00
_cell.angle_beta   90.00
_cell.angle_gamma   90.00
#
_symmetry.space_group_name_H-M   'P 1'
#
loop_
_entity.id
_entity.type
_entity.pdbx_description
1 polymer ?
#
loop_
_entity_poly.entity_id
_entity_poly.type
_entity_poly.pdbx_seq_one_letter_code
_entity_poly.pdbx_strand_id
1 'polypeptide(L)'
;MKIPLSWLKEFVSLPTKVSAEDIAQAFVNVGFEIEGIDYQGKDLKGPLLVGKVISIEELSGHKKPIRYVGLDLGSGKTRFVICGARNFKVNDLVVV
;
A
#
# COMPACT_ATOMS: atom_id res chain seq x y z
N MET A 1 17.99 -6.36 -6.12
CA MET A 1 17.51 -6.33 -4.70
C MET A 1 16.81 -4.99 -4.47
N LYS A 2 15.65 -4.94 -3.79
CA LYS A 2 14.97 -3.67 -3.46
C LYS A 2 15.11 -3.36 -1.98
N ILE A 3 15.34 -2.09 -1.63
CA ILE A 3 15.41 -1.61 -0.25
C ILE A 3 14.60 -0.30 -0.09
N PRO A 4 13.82 -0.13 0.98
CA PRO A 4 13.19 1.15 1.29
C PRO A 4 14.24 2.16 1.77
N LEU A 5 14.22 3.38 1.21
CA LEU A 5 15.12 4.44 1.65
C LEU A 5 14.87 4.85 3.11
N SER A 6 13.63 4.75 3.59
CA SER A 6 13.30 5.00 5.00
C SER A 6 14.02 4.03 5.93
N TRP A 7 14.05 2.75 5.58
CA TRP A 7 14.75 1.72 6.36
C TRP A 7 16.26 1.95 6.35
N LEU A 8 16.86 2.28 5.20
CA LEU A 8 18.30 2.59 5.12
C LEU A 8 18.69 3.75 6.06
N LYS A 9 17.85 4.78 6.14
CA LYS A 9 18.05 5.94 7.03
C LYS A 9 18.05 5.60 8.52
N GLU A 10 17.52 4.44 8.92
CA GLU A 10 17.58 3.98 10.31
C GLU A 10 19.00 3.51 10.69
N PHE A 11 19.82 3.13 9.70
CA PHE A 11 21.16 2.56 9.94
C PHE A 11 22.31 3.51 9.56
N VAL A 12 22.05 4.50 8.70
CA VAL A 12 23.09 5.44 8.25
C VAL A 12 22.59 6.88 8.25
N SER A 13 23.47 7.79 8.65
CA SER A 13 23.23 9.23 8.56
C SER A 13 23.46 9.70 7.12
N LEU A 14 22.39 10.17 6.48
CA LEU A 14 22.45 10.78 5.14
C LEU A 14 22.49 12.31 5.23
N PRO A 15 23.20 13.00 4.31
CA PRO A 15 23.15 14.45 4.23
C PRO A 15 21.72 14.97 4.04
N THR A 16 21.37 16.10 4.65
CA THR A 16 19.99 16.62 4.69
C THR A 16 19.42 16.99 3.32
N LYS A 17 20.26 17.24 2.31
CA LYS A 17 19.85 17.64 0.95
C LYS A 17 20.17 16.61 -0.14
N VAL A 18 20.45 15.35 0.25
CA VAL A 18 20.76 14.31 -0.74
C VAL A 18 19.49 13.84 -1.46
N SER A 19 19.52 13.78 -2.78
CA SER A 19 18.41 13.23 -3.58
C SER A 19 18.49 11.69 -3.67
N ALA A 20 17.41 11.05 -4.13
CA ALA A 20 17.42 9.60 -4.35
C ALA A 20 18.38 9.23 -5.48
N GLU A 21 18.51 10.11 -6.47
CA GLU A 21 19.39 9.99 -7.62
C GLU A 21 20.86 10.10 -7.21
N ASP A 22 21.21 11.02 -6.30
CA ASP A 22 22.56 11.12 -5.74
C ASP A 22 22.96 9.85 -4.97
N ILE A 23 22.02 9.30 -4.18
CA ILE A 23 22.24 8.05 -3.44
C ILE A 23 22.45 6.90 -4.43
N ALA A 24 21.60 6.77 -5.45
CA ALA A 24 21.73 5.75 -6.47
C ALA A 24 23.09 5.82 -7.17
N GLN A 25 23.54 7.02 -7.53
CA GLN A 25 24.85 7.22 -8.14
C GLN A 25 25.99 6.83 -7.20
N ALA A 26 25.88 7.13 -5.89
CA ALA A 26 26.87 6.72 -4.90
C ALA A 26 26.98 5.19 -4.77
N PHE A 27 25.86 4.46 -4.85
CA PHE A 27 25.86 2.99 -4.89
C PHE A 27 26.58 2.46 -6.14
N VAL A 28 26.30 3.02 -7.32
CA VAL A 28 26.96 2.64 -8.58
C VAL A 28 28.47 2.89 -8.50
N ASN A 29 28.89 4.01 -7.92
CA ASN A 29 30.31 4.36 -7.78
C ASN A 29 31.11 3.36 -6.93
N VAL A 30 30.46 2.62 -6.03
CA VAL A 30 31.09 1.57 -5.21
C VAL A 30 30.80 0.15 -5.72
N GLY A 31 30.23 0.01 -6.92
CA GLY A 31 30.02 -1.26 -7.61
C GLY A 31 28.64 -1.89 -7.43
N PHE A 32 27.67 -1.19 -6.82
CA PHE A 32 26.28 -1.66 -6.73
C PHE A 32 25.43 -1.05 -7.84
N GLU A 33 25.05 -1.85 -8.82
CA GLU A 33 24.16 -1.44 -9.90
C GLU A 33 22.74 -1.11 -9.38
N ILE A 34 22.15 -0.04 -9.90
CA ILE A 34 20.78 0.40 -9.57
C ILE A 34 19.90 0.30 -10.81
N GLU A 35 18.96 -0.64 -10.79
CA GLU A 35 18.01 -0.88 -11.88
C GLU A 35 16.89 0.17 -11.96
N GLY A 36 16.58 0.84 -10.84
CA GLY A 36 15.51 1.84 -10.81
C GLY A 36 15.18 2.38 -9.42
N ILE A 37 14.44 3.48 -9.41
CA ILE A 37 13.94 4.16 -8.20
C ILE A 37 12.42 4.24 -8.29
N ASP A 38 11.74 3.57 -7.36
CA ASP A 38 10.27 3.55 -7.29
C ASP A 38 9.76 4.50 -6.20
N TYR A 39 8.95 5.48 -6.59
CA TYR A 39 8.26 6.37 -5.66
C TYR A 39 6.87 5.82 -5.33
N GLN A 40 6.76 5.14 -4.18
CA GLN A 40 5.53 4.50 -3.73
C GLN A 40 4.38 5.51 -3.57
N GLY A 41 3.23 5.23 -4.19
CA GLY A 41 2.01 6.02 -4.04
C GLY A 41 1.98 7.37 -4.77
N LYS A 42 2.94 7.65 -5.67
CA LYS A 42 3.02 8.93 -6.42
C LYS A 42 1.75 9.28 -7.19
N ASP A 43 1.00 8.27 -7.62
CA ASP A 43 -0.21 8.36 -8.44
C ASP A 43 -1.52 8.19 -7.65
N LEU A 44 -1.44 7.92 -6.35
CA LEU A 44 -2.63 7.79 -5.49
C LEU A 44 -3.33 9.15 -5.34
N LYS A 45 -4.66 9.13 -5.44
CA LYS A 45 -5.53 10.31 -5.36
C LYS A 45 -6.74 10.05 -4.47
N GLY A 46 -7.30 11.12 -3.93
CA GLY A 46 -8.50 11.07 -3.09
C GLY A 46 -8.20 10.73 -1.63
N PRO A 47 -9.24 10.63 -0.79
CA PRO A 47 -9.08 10.20 0.59
C PRO A 47 -8.79 8.70 0.62
N LEU A 48 -7.58 8.33 1.05
CA LEU A 48 -7.19 6.95 1.30
C LEU A 48 -7.37 6.66 2.79
N LEU A 49 -8.26 5.74 3.13
CA LEU A 49 -8.63 5.46 4.52
C LEU A 49 -8.33 4.01 4.87
N VAL A 50 -8.01 3.78 6.15
CA VAL A 50 -8.01 2.44 6.71
C VAL A 50 -9.42 2.15 7.22
N GLY A 51 -10.07 1.18 6.61
CA GLY A 51 -11.39 0.68 7.01
C GLY A 51 -11.31 -0.66 7.70
N LYS A 52 -12.19 -0.91 8.66
CA LYS A 52 -12.35 -2.23 9.27
C LYS A 52 -13.50 -2.98 8.60
N VAL A 53 -13.27 -4.23 8.23
CA VAL A 53 -14.32 -5.09 7.66
C VAL A 53 -15.29 -5.51 8.76
N ILE A 54 -16.57 -5.15 8.62
CA ILE A 54 -17.61 -5.48 9.60
C ILE A 54 -18.58 -6.56 9.10
N SER A 55 -18.75 -6.69 7.78
CA SER A 55 -19.56 -7.75 7.19
C SER A 55 -19.05 -8.15 5.80
N ILE A 56 -19.27 -9.41 5.45
CA ILE A 56 -19.00 -9.97 4.12
C ILE A 56 -20.19 -10.85 3.74
N GLU A 57 -20.79 -10.56 2.60
CA GLU A 57 -21.84 -11.37 1.99
C GLU A 57 -21.35 -11.86 0.61
N GLU A 58 -21.42 -13.16 0.34
CA GLU A 58 -21.09 -13.70 -0.99
C GLU A 58 -22.30 -13.60 -1.92
N LEU A 59 -22.14 -12.89 -3.04
CA LEU A 59 -23.17 -12.76 -4.05
C LEU A 59 -23.15 -13.98 -4.98
N SER A 60 -24.29 -14.67 -5.06
CA SER A 60 -24.48 -15.82 -5.96
C SER A 60 -24.94 -15.40 -7.36
N GLY A 61 -24.83 -16.29 -8.35
CA GLY A 61 -25.29 -16.03 -9.72
C GLY A 61 -24.25 -15.42 -10.67
N HIS A 62 -23.01 -15.17 -10.20
CA HIS A 62 -21.92 -14.68 -11.03
C HIS A 62 -20.87 -15.75 -11.31
N LYS A 63 -20.19 -15.66 -12.47
CA LYS A 63 -19.13 -16.62 -12.87
C LYS A 63 -17.90 -16.59 -11.95
N LYS A 64 -17.65 -15.47 -11.28
CA LYS A 64 -16.59 -15.31 -10.29
C LYS A 64 -17.22 -15.04 -8.92
N PRO A 65 -16.59 -15.45 -7.82
CA PRO A 65 -17.06 -15.08 -6.49
C PRO A 65 -16.96 -13.58 -6.31
N ILE A 66 -18.07 -12.94 -5.96
CA ILE A 66 -18.15 -11.51 -5.67
C ILE A 66 -18.62 -11.37 -4.22
N ARG A 67 -18.03 -10.43 -3.48
CA ARG A 67 -18.41 -10.15 -2.10
C ARG A 67 -18.94 -8.73 -1.97
N TYR A 68 -20.06 -8.59 -1.29
CA TYR A 68 -20.57 -7.32 -0.79
C TYR A 68 -20.02 -7.12 0.62
N VAL A 69 -19.17 -6.11 0.78
CA VAL A 69 -18.36 -5.89 1.98
C VAL A 69 -18.82 -4.62 2.67
N GLY A 70 -19.24 -4.74 3.94
CA GLY A 70 -19.48 -3.61 4.82
C GLY A 70 -18.20 -3.20 5.54
N LEU A 71 -17.90 -1.92 5.53
CA LEU A 71 -16.72 -1.31 6.12
C LEU A 71 -17.11 -0.23 7.13
N ASP A 72 -16.42 -0.22 8.27
CA ASP A 72 -16.38 0.92 9.17
C ASP A 72 -15.17 1.79 8.84
N LEU A 73 -15.44 3.06 8.50
CA LEU A 73 -14.43 4.07 8.17
C LEU A 73 -14.27 5.13 9.27
N GLY A 74 -14.81 4.89 10.47
CA GLY A 74 -14.78 5.84 11.60
C GLY A 74 -15.75 7.01 11.47
N SER A 75 -16.63 7.01 10.46
CA SER A 75 -17.66 8.05 10.25
C SER A 75 -18.99 7.78 10.95
N GLY A 76 -19.10 6.66 11.67
CA GLY A 76 -20.34 6.19 12.30
C GLY A 76 -21.38 5.63 11.30
N LYS A 77 -21.09 5.66 10.00
CA LYS A 77 -21.91 5.02 8.96
C LYS A 77 -21.12 3.91 8.28
N THR A 78 -21.79 2.78 8.05
CA THR A 78 -21.23 1.68 7.26
C THR A 78 -21.13 2.08 5.79
N ARG A 79 -19.95 1.90 5.20
CA ARG A 79 -19.72 2.04 3.78
C ARG A 79 -19.69 0.66 3.14
N PHE A 80 -20.42 0.48 2.04
CA PHE A 80 -20.42 -0.78 1.32
C PHE A 80 -19.62 -0.69 0.03
N VAL A 81 -18.86 -1.74 -0.25
CA VAL A 81 -18.05 -1.90 -1.47
C VAL A 81 -18.20 -3.31 -2.04
N ILE A 82 -17.99 -3.45 -3.34
CA ILE A 82 -17.91 -4.74 -4.01
C ILE A 82 -16.44 -5.14 -4.12
N CYS A 83 -16.08 -6.32 -3.61
CA CYS A 83 -14.72 -6.84 -3.69
C CYS A 83 -14.73 -8.33 -4.06
N GLY A 84 -13.86 -8.75 -4.98
CA GLY A 84 -13.70 -10.17 -5.35
C GLY A 84 -12.57 -10.88 -4.59
N ALA A 85 -11.74 -10.14 -3.86
CA ALA A 85 -10.59 -10.71 -3.16
C ALA A 85 -11.02 -11.62 -2.00
N ARG A 86 -10.22 -12.65 -1.73
CA ARG A 86 -10.51 -13.69 -0.73
C ARG A 86 -9.52 -13.76 0.42
N ASN A 87 -8.48 -12.93 0.40
CA ASN A 87 -7.39 -12.87 1.36
C ASN A 87 -7.68 -11.93 2.56
N PHE A 88 -8.96 -11.72 2.89
CA PHE A 88 -9.39 -10.97 4.06
C PHE A 88 -10.70 -11.52 4.63
N LYS A 89 -10.97 -11.22 5.89
CA LYS A 89 -12.15 -11.64 6.66
C LYS A 89 -12.70 -10.50 7.51
N VAL A 90 -13.84 -10.73 8.16
CA VAL A 90 -14.41 -9.81 9.14
C VAL A 90 -13.39 -9.53 10.25
N ASN A 91 -13.33 -8.27 10.66
CA ASN A 91 -12.36 -7.64 11.56
C ASN A 91 -10.98 -7.30 10.98
N ASP A 92 -10.66 -7.69 9.74
CA ASP A 92 -9.41 -7.24 9.11
C ASP A 92 -9.46 -5.74 8.80
N LEU A 93 -8.28 -5.11 8.84
CA LEU A 93 -8.08 -3.73 8.37
C LEU A 93 -7.67 -3.76 6.91
N VAL A 94 -8.36 -2.97 6.10
CA VAL A 94 -8.14 -2.85 4.66
C VAL A 94 -8.02 -1.38 4.28
N VAL A 95 -7.37 -1.12 3.15
CA VAL A 95 -7.26 0.24 2.59
C VAL A 95 -8.37 0.44 1.56
N VAL A 96 -9.08 1.56 1.66
CA VAL A 96 -10.17 1.94 0.74
C VAL A 96 -10.10 3.40 0.32
#